data_AF-A0A8H5B581-F1
#
_entry.id   AF-A0A8H5B581-F1
#
_cell.length_a   1.000
_cell.length_b   1.000
_cell.length_c   1.000
_cell.angle_alpha   90.00
_cell.angle_beta   90.00
_cell.angle_gamma   90.00
#
_symmetry.space_group_name_H-M   'P 1'
#
loop_
_entity.id
_entity.type
_entity.pdbx_description
1 polymer ?
#
loop_
_entity_poly.entity_id
_entity_poly.type
_entity_poly.pdbx_seq_one_letter_code
_entity_poly.pdbx_strand_id
1 'polypeptide(L)'
;MSPIPPPDQIVAIAFLVALFYGLYPATLFHCMRWLLFTDDGWELRGRKSIPWTKFFLTLAIFSMSTLDRGVQLKRWTEQSMWYHSPTHSQVHTADWTDVVLCTTGNLTSQLADAVLTSRLWNIYNKSYRVIAFPVVLWFGNLVLTALQAYLQIGQVSKLDVWLPVNMSIGPGIILTPFWASTIVLNIYATSMIIYRLWRLDQETTFGRSRRAIRFAASLIIESGSLYLTTGIAHFVVWWTPNNFAINVVSNINIPVIGIAFNLILIRLAQHRADEEHRDQGEPVSAMQFQGVSTEKSINILEADNNVRSSTVTNATRTAQDTFIIQRASISYSLRRPEV
;
A
#
# COMPACT_ATOMS: atom_id res chain seq x y z
N MET A 1 17.60 -22.97 -30.44
CA MET A 1 18.91 -22.34 -30.69
C MET A 1 18.72 -20.86 -30.92
N SER A 2 18.82 -20.08 -29.85
CA SER A 2 19.08 -18.65 -29.99
C SER A 2 20.57 -18.44 -30.30
N PRO A 3 20.93 -17.60 -31.29
CA PRO A 3 22.34 -17.27 -31.53
C PRO A 3 22.93 -16.60 -30.28
N ILE A 4 24.16 -16.97 -29.92
CA ILE A 4 24.90 -16.32 -28.83
C ILE A 4 24.95 -14.82 -29.16
N PRO A 5 24.47 -13.94 -28.26
CA PRO A 5 24.48 -12.51 -28.52
C PRO A 5 25.93 -12.04 -28.74
N PRO A 6 26.15 -11.10 -29.67
CA PRO A 6 27.48 -10.58 -29.93
C PRO A 6 28.08 -9.92 -28.68
N PRO A 7 29.42 -9.85 -28.55
CA PRO A 7 30.08 -9.45 -27.31
C PRO A 7 29.68 -8.07 -26.79
N ASP A 8 29.41 -7.12 -27.68
CA ASP A 8 28.92 -5.77 -27.37
C ASP A 8 27.56 -5.80 -26.65
N GLN A 9 26.65 -6.69 -27.07
CA GLN A 9 25.35 -6.87 -26.44
C GLN A 9 25.47 -7.48 -25.04
N ILE A 10 26.38 -8.44 -24.85
CA ILE A 10 26.62 -9.06 -23.54
C ILE A 10 27.13 -8.01 -22.54
N VAL A 11 28.09 -7.18 -22.96
CA VAL A 11 28.62 -6.09 -22.13
C VAL A 11 27.53 -5.09 -21.77
N ALA A 12 26.69 -4.70 -22.73
CA ALA A 12 25.58 -3.78 -22.47
C ALA A 12 24.56 -4.36 -21.46
N ILE A 13 24.19 -5.63 -21.61
CA ILE A 13 23.29 -6.34 -20.68
C ILE A 13 23.94 -6.40 -19.29
N ALA A 14 25.20 -6.81 -19.19
CA ALA A 14 25.92 -6.92 -17.93
C ALA A 14 26.01 -5.58 -17.20
N PHE A 15 26.27 -4.49 -17.93
CA PHE A 15 26.31 -3.14 -17.38
C PHE A 15 24.95 -2.71 -16.81
N LEU A 16 23.87 -2.89 -17.56
CA LEU A 16 22.51 -2.56 -17.09
C LEU A 16 22.13 -3.40 -15.87
N VAL A 17 22.43 -4.69 -15.89
CA VAL A 17 22.18 -5.59 -14.76
C VAL A 17 22.94 -5.16 -13.53
N ALA A 18 24.23 -4.81 -13.67
CA ALA A 18 25.05 -4.33 -12.58
C ALA A 18 24.52 -3.01 -11.99
N LEU A 19 24.05 -2.08 -12.85
CA LEU A 19 23.43 -0.83 -12.40
C LEU A 19 22.17 -1.07 -11.56
N PHE A 20 21.19 -1.80 -12.10
CA PHE A 20 19.92 -2.04 -11.40
C PHE A 20 20.10 -2.94 -10.17
N TYR A 21 20.95 -3.96 -10.28
CA TYR A 21 21.27 -4.82 -9.14
C TYR A 21 22.13 -4.10 -8.10
N GLY A 22 22.92 -3.07 -8.44
CA GLY A 22 23.62 -2.24 -7.48
C GLY A 22 22.70 -1.24 -6.75
N LEU A 23 21.71 -0.69 -7.46
CA LEU A 23 20.66 0.16 -6.87
C LEU A 23 19.77 -0.61 -5.89
N TYR A 24 19.47 -1.87 -6.19
CA TYR A 24 18.61 -2.71 -5.36
C TYR A 24 19.06 -2.85 -3.88
N PRO A 25 20.29 -3.30 -3.54
CA PRO A 25 20.77 -3.40 -2.17
C PRO A 25 20.86 -2.04 -1.51
N ALA A 26 21.16 -0.95 -2.23
CA ALA A 26 21.12 0.40 -1.66
C ALA A 26 19.70 0.74 -1.15
N THR A 27 18.67 0.45 -1.96
CA THR A 27 17.27 0.59 -1.50
C THR A 27 16.91 -0.39 -0.40
N LEU A 28 17.47 -1.60 -0.40
CA LEU A 28 17.25 -2.60 0.63
C LEU A 28 17.81 -2.15 1.98
N PHE A 29 19.03 -1.64 2.03
CA PHE A 29 19.61 -1.11 3.27
C PHE A 29 18.80 0.06 3.81
N HIS A 30 18.34 0.95 2.93
CA HIS A 30 17.44 2.03 3.35
C HIS A 30 16.09 1.49 3.86
N CYS A 31 15.56 0.43 3.25
CA CYS A 31 14.36 -0.25 3.70
C CYS A 31 14.57 -0.94 5.06
N MET A 32 15.68 -1.66 5.24
CA MET A 32 16.04 -2.30 6.50
C MET A 32 16.19 -1.28 7.62
N ARG A 33 16.74 -0.10 7.32
CA ARG A 33 16.81 1.02 8.28
C ARG A 33 15.42 1.33 8.84
N TRP A 34 14.45 1.54 7.96
CA TRP A 34 13.07 1.85 8.33
C TRP A 34 12.30 0.70 9.00
N LEU A 35 12.72 -0.55 8.81
CA LEU A 35 12.07 -1.70 9.45
C LEU A 35 12.63 -2.03 10.84
N LEU A 36 13.94 -1.86 11.04
CA LEU A 36 14.65 -2.30 12.23
C LEU A 36 14.92 -1.19 13.24
N PHE A 37 15.09 0.05 12.77
CA PHE A 37 15.48 1.17 13.62
C PHE A 37 14.28 2.07 13.94
N THR A 38 14.42 2.87 14.99
CA THR A 38 13.47 3.94 15.36
C THR A 38 13.49 5.05 14.31
N ASP A 39 12.41 5.83 14.28
CA ASP A 39 12.23 6.88 13.28
C ASP A 39 13.22 8.04 13.53
N ASP A 40 13.49 8.32 14.80
CA ASP A 40 14.56 9.20 15.27
C ASP A 40 15.81 8.39 15.66
N GLY A 41 16.80 8.35 14.76
CA GLY A 41 18.14 7.83 15.04
C GLY A 41 18.41 6.39 14.60
N TRP A 42 19.41 5.76 15.24
CA TRP A 42 19.89 4.40 14.95
C TRP A 42 19.67 3.44 16.13
N GLU A 43 18.65 3.70 16.95
CA GLU A 43 18.26 2.77 18.03
C GLU A 43 17.39 1.65 17.46
N LEU A 44 17.63 0.41 17.91
CA LEU A 44 16.84 -0.73 17.47
C LEU A 44 15.42 -0.64 18.03
N ARG A 45 14.44 -0.69 17.14
CA ARG A 45 13.03 -0.77 17.50
C ARG A 45 12.80 -2.00 18.38
N GLY A 46 12.02 -1.85 19.46
CA GLY A 46 11.74 -2.97 20.36
C GLY A 46 11.19 -4.19 19.62
N ARG A 47 11.60 -5.40 20.02
CA ARG A 47 11.36 -6.68 19.30
C ARG A 47 9.89 -6.91 18.88
N LYS A 48 8.92 -6.36 19.61
CA LYS A 48 7.48 -6.48 19.34
C LYS A 48 6.92 -5.47 18.31
N SER A 49 7.60 -4.34 18.10
CA SER A 49 7.19 -3.28 17.17
C SER A 49 7.74 -3.51 15.74
N ILE A 50 8.73 -4.40 15.59
CA ILE A 50 9.29 -4.77 14.29
C ILE A 50 8.25 -5.57 13.48
N PRO A 51 7.91 -5.15 12.25
CA PRO A 51 7.03 -5.91 11.37
C PRO A 51 7.78 -7.10 10.74
N TRP A 52 8.03 -8.15 11.54
CA TRP A 52 8.81 -9.33 11.18
C TRP A 52 8.42 -9.95 9.84
N THR A 53 7.12 -10.01 9.52
CA THR A 53 6.64 -10.53 8.23
C THR A 53 7.25 -9.78 7.04
N LYS A 54 7.29 -8.43 7.10
CA LYS A 54 7.85 -7.62 6.02
C LYS A 54 9.38 -7.75 5.96
N PHE A 55 10.03 -7.89 7.11
CA PHE A 55 11.47 -8.08 7.21
C PHE A 55 11.91 -9.42 6.58
N PHE A 56 11.32 -10.54 7.00
CA PHE A 56 11.63 -11.84 6.40
C PHE A 56 11.32 -11.87 4.92
N LEU A 57 10.27 -11.17 4.49
CA LEU A 57 9.93 -11.07 3.08
C LEU A 57 10.96 -10.27 2.26
N THR A 58 11.44 -9.13 2.79
CA THR A 58 12.54 -8.38 2.15
C THR A 58 13.79 -9.23 2.02
N LEU A 59 14.11 -10.03 3.04
CA LEU A 59 15.26 -10.94 3.01
C LEU A 59 15.06 -12.08 2.02
N ALA A 60 13.84 -12.62 1.89
CA ALA A 60 13.51 -13.66 0.94
C ALA A 60 13.66 -13.16 -0.51
N ILE A 61 13.11 -11.97 -0.83
CA ILE A 61 13.25 -11.34 -2.15
C ILE A 61 14.72 -11.04 -2.47
N PHE A 62 15.49 -10.54 -1.50
CA PHE A 62 16.93 -10.34 -1.65
C PHE A 62 17.68 -11.65 -1.92
N SER A 63 17.35 -12.72 -1.19
CA SER A 63 17.96 -14.03 -1.38
C SER A 63 17.67 -14.59 -2.77
N MET A 64 16.42 -14.54 -3.23
CA MET A 64 16.03 -14.97 -4.57
C MET A 64 16.72 -14.14 -5.66
N SER A 65 16.77 -12.82 -5.51
CA SER A 65 17.44 -11.93 -6.46
C SER A 65 18.94 -12.23 -6.54
N THR A 66 19.58 -12.49 -5.40
CA THR A 66 21.02 -12.81 -5.34
C THR A 66 21.33 -14.18 -5.93
N LEU A 67 20.47 -15.18 -5.67
CA LEU A 67 20.57 -16.50 -6.30
C LEU A 67 20.47 -16.40 -7.82
N ASP A 68 19.48 -15.65 -8.33
CA ASP A 68 19.32 -15.43 -9.77
C ASP A 68 20.58 -14.80 -10.39
N ARG A 69 21.14 -13.74 -9.78
CA ARG A 69 22.39 -13.13 -10.24
C ARG A 69 23.57 -14.08 -10.21
N GLY A 70 23.69 -14.91 -9.17
CA GLY A 70 24.76 -15.90 -9.07
C GLY A 70 24.69 -16.94 -10.20
N VAL A 71 23.49 -17.44 -10.51
CA VAL A 71 23.28 -18.37 -11.62
C VAL A 71 23.55 -17.70 -12.97
N GLN A 72 23.15 -16.45 -13.13
CA GLN A 72 23.37 -15.68 -14.35
C GLN A 72 24.86 -15.40 -14.60
N LEU A 73 25.62 -15.06 -13.56
CA LEU A 73 27.07 -14.89 -13.64
C LEU A 73 27.75 -16.20 -14.08
N LYS A 74 27.34 -17.34 -13.51
CA LYS A 74 27.82 -18.66 -13.95
C LYS A 74 27.57 -18.85 -15.44
N ARG A 75 26.35 -18.59 -15.93
CA ARG A 75 26.02 -18.72 -17.37
C ARG A 75 26.92 -17.86 -18.25
N TRP A 76 27.15 -16.61 -17.88
CA TRP A 76 28.04 -15.72 -18.64
C TRP A 76 29.49 -16.21 -18.64
N THR A 77 30.00 -16.72 -17.51
CA THR A 77 31.36 -17.27 -17.46
C THR A 77 31.50 -18.51 -18.35
N GLU A 78 30.53 -19.43 -18.33
CA GLU A 78 30.51 -20.62 -19.21
C GLU A 78 30.45 -20.23 -20.69
N GLN A 79 29.61 -19.24 -21.04
CA GLN A 79 29.54 -18.70 -22.40
C GLN A 79 30.85 -18.01 -22.84
N SER A 80 31.54 -17.31 -21.93
CA SER A 80 32.79 -16.63 -22.24
C SER A 80 33.96 -17.60 -22.50
N MET A 81 34.04 -18.69 -21.73
CA MET A 81 35.02 -19.75 -21.93
C MET A 81 34.80 -20.46 -23.27
N TRP A 82 33.53 -20.62 -23.66
CA TRP A 82 33.15 -21.23 -24.93
C TRP A 82 33.59 -20.43 -26.15
N TYR A 83 33.47 -19.11 -26.12
CA TYR A 83 33.86 -18.23 -27.24
C TYR A 83 35.34 -18.39 -27.64
N HIS A 84 36.18 -18.87 -26.71
CA HIS A 84 37.61 -19.08 -26.91
C HIS A 84 38.00 -20.55 -27.23
N SER A 85 37.03 -21.48 -27.30
CA SER A 85 37.30 -22.90 -27.55
C SER A 85 37.37 -23.21 -29.07
N PRO A 86 38.43 -23.87 -29.58
CA PRO A 86 38.61 -24.17 -31.01
C PRO A 86 37.60 -25.17 -31.60
N THR A 87 36.93 -25.96 -30.76
CA THR A 87 35.98 -27.00 -31.17
C THR A 87 34.57 -26.54 -30.87
N HIS A 88 33.80 -26.15 -31.90
CA HIS A 88 32.40 -25.66 -31.80
C HIS A 88 31.33 -26.75 -31.46
N SER A 89 31.66 -27.80 -30.70
CA SER A 89 30.66 -28.69 -30.07
C SER A 89 29.80 -27.97 -29.01
N GLN A 90 28.57 -27.57 -29.38
CA GLN A 90 27.64 -26.84 -28.54
C GLN A 90 27.56 -27.34 -27.09
N VAL A 91 27.93 -26.49 -26.14
CA VAL A 91 27.67 -26.74 -24.72
C VAL A 91 26.18 -26.51 -24.48
N HIS A 92 25.43 -27.58 -24.24
CA HIS A 92 24.17 -27.49 -23.52
C HIS A 92 24.50 -27.00 -22.10
N THR A 93 24.45 -25.68 -21.87
CA THR A 93 24.59 -25.13 -20.52
C THR A 93 23.34 -25.49 -19.73
N ALA A 94 23.41 -26.66 -19.11
CA ALA A 94 22.63 -27.24 -18.03
C ALA A 94 21.22 -26.67 -17.81
N ASP A 95 20.21 -27.44 -18.23
CA ASP A 95 18.77 -27.14 -18.14
C ASP A 95 18.29 -26.69 -16.75
N TRP A 96 18.98 -27.10 -15.69
CA TRP A 96 18.66 -26.69 -14.32
C TRP A 96 18.85 -25.19 -14.08
N THR A 97 19.77 -24.53 -14.79
CA THR A 97 20.00 -23.09 -14.62
C THR A 97 18.81 -22.26 -15.11
N ASP A 98 18.20 -22.65 -16.23
CA ASP A 98 16.99 -21.99 -16.75
C ASP A 98 15.79 -22.25 -15.83
N VAL A 99 15.66 -23.45 -15.28
CA VAL A 99 14.65 -23.75 -14.25
C VAL A 99 14.81 -22.83 -13.05
N VAL A 100 16.04 -22.68 -12.53
CA VAL A 100 16.31 -21.83 -11.36
C VAL A 100 16.03 -20.36 -11.66
N LEU A 101 16.47 -19.82 -12.80
CA LEU A 101 16.24 -18.42 -13.18
C LEU A 101 14.73 -18.13 -13.32
N CYS A 102 13.98 -19.00 -14.01
CA CYS A 102 12.53 -18.82 -14.15
C CYS A 102 11.80 -18.95 -12.82
N THR A 103 12.15 -19.94 -12.00
CA THR A 103 11.49 -20.20 -10.72
C THR A 103 11.76 -19.06 -9.74
N THR A 104 13.00 -18.59 -9.64
CA THR A 104 13.37 -17.47 -8.75
C THR A 104 12.73 -16.16 -9.19
N GLY A 105 12.67 -15.88 -10.50
CA GLY A 105 11.93 -14.74 -11.05
C GLY A 105 10.44 -14.79 -10.72
N ASN A 106 9.78 -15.92 -10.99
CA ASN A 106 8.35 -16.09 -10.72
C ASN A 106 8.02 -16.02 -9.22
N LEU A 107 8.84 -16.61 -8.36
CA LEU A 107 8.66 -16.54 -6.92
C LEU A 107 8.86 -15.10 -6.41
N THR A 108 9.84 -14.36 -6.95
CA THR A 108 10.06 -12.96 -6.59
C THR A 108 8.84 -12.10 -6.90
N SER A 109 8.27 -12.22 -8.10
CA SER A 109 7.03 -11.53 -8.48
C SER A 109 5.85 -11.93 -7.59
N GLN A 110 5.70 -13.22 -7.27
CA GLN A 110 4.64 -13.69 -6.36
C GLN A 110 4.77 -13.15 -4.94
N LEU A 111 5.99 -13.03 -4.42
CA LEU A 111 6.23 -12.41 -3.11
C LEU A 111 5.86 -10.93 -3.12
N ALA A 112 6.16 -10.21 -4.21
CA ALA A 112 5.71 -8.83 -4.39
C ALA A 112 4.17 -8.74 -4.43
N ASP A 113 3.51 -9.59 -5.20
CA ASP A 113 2.04 -9.60 -5.33
C ASP A 113 1.34 -9.94 -4.01
N ALA A 114 1.91 -10.84 -3.21
CA ALA A 114 1.42 -11.17 -1.87
C ALA A 114 1.39 -9.93 -0.97
N VAL A 115 2.36 -9.03 -1.12
CA VAL A 115 2.43 -7.77 -0.35
C VAL A 115 1.34 -6.82 -0.79
N LEU A 116 1.18 -6.62 -2.10
CA LEU A 116 0.12 -5.77 -2.63
C LEU A 116 -1.25 -6.25 -2.12
N THR A 117 -1.47 -7.57 -2.14
CA THR A 117 -2.69 -8.20 -1.63
C THR A 117 -2.85 -8.01 -0.12
N SER A 118 -1.79 -8.19 0.66
CA SER A 118 -1.81 -7.97 2.12
C SER A 118 -2.12 -6.50 2.49
N ARG A 119 -1.70 -5.55 1.65
CA ARG A 119 -2.00 -4.12 1.83
C ARG A 119 -3.46 -3.85 1.55
N LEU A 120 -3.99 -4.39 0.46
CA LEU A 120 -5.41 -4.30 0.12
C LEU A 120 -6.30 -4.85 1.25
N TRP A 121 -5.87 -5.95 1.89
CA TRP A 121 -6.51 -6.52 3.07
C TRP A 121 -6.62 -5.58 4.26
N ASN A 122 -5.54 -4.86 4.56
CA ASN A 122 -5.57 -3.89 5.66
C ASN A 122 -6.39 -2.64 5.30
N ILE A 123 -6.32 -2.15 4.07
CA ILE A 123 -7.00 -0.92 3.62
C ILE A 123 -8.53 -1.08 3.56
N TYR A 124 -9.01 -2.27 3.19
CA TYR A 124 -10.45 -2.59 3.14
C TYR A 124 -10.99 -3.20 4.43
N ASN A 125 -10.30 -2.99 5.57
CA ASN A 125 -10.70 -3.49 6.88
C ASN A 125 -11.09 -4.98 6.85
N LYS A 126 -10.26 -5.82 6.23
CA LYS A 126 -10.46 -7.29 6.16
C LYS A 126 -11.69 -7.75 5.36
N SER A 127 -12.13 -6.97 4.37
CA SER A 127 -13.25 -7.36 3.50
C SER A 127 -12.87 -8.45 2.49
N TYR A 128 -13.42 -9.65 2.66
CA TYR A 128 -13.17 -10.79 1.76
C TYR A 128 -13.60 -10.56 0.31
N ARG A 129 -14.64 -9.73 0.06
CA ARG A 129 -15.18 -9.52 -1.31
C ARG A 129 -14.18 -8.89 -2.26
N VAL A 130 -13.35 -7.97 -1.76
CA VAL A 130 -12.35 -7.24 -2.56
C VAL A 130 -11.11 -8.10 -2.81
N ILE A 131 -10.87 -9.09 -1.97
CA ILE A 131 -9.57 -9.80 -1.93
C ILE A 131 -9.67 -11.19 -2.54
N ALA A 132 -10.88 -11.74 -2.66
CA ALA A 132 -11.11 -12.98 -3.38
C ALA A 132 -10.48 -12.97 -4.79
N PHE A 133 -10.66 -11.88 -5.55
CA PHE A 133 -10.10 -11.77 -6.90
C PHE A 133 -8.56 -11.83 -6.95
N PRO A 134 -7.79 -10.95 -6.26
CA PRO A 134 -6.33 -11.02 -6.28
C PRO A 134 -5.78 -12.31 -5.65
N VAL A 135 -6.45 -12.88 -4.65
CA VAL A 135 -6.05 -14.17 -4.05
C VAL A 135 -6.19 -15.31 -5.05
N VAL A 136 -7.26 -15.37 -5.83
CA VAL A 136 -7.43 -16.38 -6.88
C VAL A 136 -6.35 -16.26 -7.94
N LEU A 137 -6.05 -15.04 -8.41
CA LEU A 137 -4.94 -14.82 -9.36
C LEU A 137 -3.59 -15.25 -8.77
N TRP A 138 -3.35 -14.94 -7.50
CA TRP A 138 -2.10 -15.29 -6.82
C TRP A 138 -1.93 -16.82 -6.70
N PHE A 139 -2.96 -17.56 -6.29
CA PHE A 139 -2.91 -19.02 -6.26
C PHE A 139 -2.80 -19.63 -7.66
N GLY A 140 -3.46 -19.03 -8.66
CA GLY A 140 -3.28 -19.40 -10.06
C GLY A 140 -1.81 -19.29 -10.49
N ASN A 141 -1.12 -18.21 -10.10
CA ASN A 141 0.30 -18.01 -10.38
C ASN A 141 1.21 -19.04 -9.72
N LEU A 142 0.83 -19.50 -8.53
CA LEU A 142 1.54 -20.56 -7.83
C LEU A 142 1.44 -21.89 -8.59
N VAL A 143 0.24 -22.22 -9.10
CA VAL A 143 0.03 -23.41 -9.95
C VAL A 143 0.80 -23.28 -11.27
N LEU A 144 0.75 -22.12 -11.93
CA LEU A 144 1.49 -21.89 -13.17
C LEU A 144 3.00 -22.01 -12.95
N THR A 145 3.52 -21.53 -11.82
CA THR A 145 4.95 -21.65 -11.48
C THR A 145 5.36 -23.12 -11.28
N ALA A 146 4.53 -23.90 -10.59
CA ALA A 146 4.78 -25.33 -10.41
C ALA A 146 4.72 -26.09 -11.75
N LEU A 147 3.74 -25.78 -12.60
CA LEU A 147 3.60 -26.39 -13.92
C LEU A 147 4.77 -26.01 -14.85
N GLN A 148 5.21 -24.75 -14.81
CA GLN A 148 6.41 -24.29 -15.53
C GLN A 148 7.64 -25.11 -15.12
N ALA A 149 7.90 -25.23 -13.82
CA ALA A 149 9.03 -26.01 -13.32
C ALA A 149 8.92 -27.49 -13.73
N TYR A 150 7.73 -28.07 -13.64
CA TYR A 150 7.47 -29.46 -14.07
C TYR A 150 7.76 -29.66 -15.57
N LEU A 151 7.28 -28.77 -16.44
CA LEU A 151 7.54 -28.89 -17.89
C LEU A 151 9.02 -28.71 -18.23
N GLN A 152 9.70 -27.76 -17.59
CA GLN A 152 11.13 -27.52 -17.82
C GLN A 152 11.98 -28.72 -17.33
N ILE A 153 11.60 -29.36 -16.21
CA ILE A 153 12.25 -30.57 -15.68
C ILE A 153 11.86 -31.82 -16.49
N GLY A 154 10.68 -31.86 -17.10
CA GLY A 154 10.21 -33.01 -17.89
C GLY A 154 10.68 -33.01 -19.35
N GLN A 155 11.02 -31.85 -19.91
CA GLN A 155 11.38 -31.66 -21.33
C GLN A 155 12.82 -31.13 -21.53
N VAL A 156 13.75 -31.59 -20.70
CA VAL A 156 15.19 -31.28 -20.53
C VAL A 156 16.07 -31.37 -21.81
N SER A 157 15.50 -31.38 -23.01
CA SER A 157 16.27 -31.56 -24.25
C SER A 157 15.81 -30.73 -25.44
N LYS A 158 14.75 -29.89 -25.34
CA LYS A 158 14.15 -29.28 -26.56
C LYS A 158 13.76 -27.80 -26.49
N LEU A 159 13.80 -27.11 -25.36
CA LEU A 159 13.17 -25.79 -25.22
C LEU A 159 14.08 -24.74 -24.57
N ASP A 160 14.60 -23.81 -25.39
CA ASP A 160 15.21 -22.57 -24.90
C ASP A 160 14.09 -21.67 -24.34
N VAL A 161 14.24 -21.23 -23.08
CA VAL A 161 13.19 -20.46 -22.39
C VAL A 161 13.10 -19.01 -22.85
N TRP A 162 14.15 -18.49 -23.48
CA TRP A 162 14.26 -17.09 -23.90
C TRP A 162 13.88 -16.85 -25.37
N LEU A 163 13.07 -17.74 -25.94
CA LEU A 163 12.56 -17.61 -27.31
C LEU A 163 11.18 -16.92 -27.33
N PRO A 164 10.84 -16.20 -28.41
CA PRO A 164 9.51 -15.62 -28.57
C PRO A 164 8.40 -16.69 -28.52
N VAL A 165 7.19 -16.29 -28.13
CA VAL A 165 6.01 -17.13 -27.82
C VAL A 165 5.53 -18.03 -28.99
N ASN A 166 6.20 -18.02 -30.15
CA ASN A 166 5.84 -18.79 -31.35
C ASN A 166 6.11 -20.32 -31.24
N MET A 167 5.91 -20.92 -30.07
CA MET A 167 6.07 -22.35 -29.83
C MET A 167 4.71 -23.01 -29.65
N SER A 168 4.41 -24.03 -30.47
CA SER A 168 3.15 -24.81 -30.38
C SER A 168 2.99 -25.55 -29.04
N ILE A 169 4.10 -25.85 -28.34
CA ILE A 169 4.16 -26.39 -26.98
C ILE A 169 5.46 -25.85 -26.37
N GLY A 170 5.39 -24.97 -25.37
CA GLY A 170 6.58 -24.47 -24.69
C GLY A 170 6.30 -23.59 -23.47
N PRO A 171 7.35 -23.22 -22.69
CA PRO A 171 7.20 -22.46 -21.45
C PRO A 171 6.49 -21.11 -21.64
N GLY A 172 6.52 -20.54 -22.85
CA GLY A 172 5.78 -19.31 -23.17
C GLY A 172 4.26 -19.41 -23.00
N ILE A 173 3.65 -20.58 -23.18
CA ILE A 173 2.20 -20.78 -22.99
C ILE A 173 1.81 -20.64 -21.52
N ILE A 174 2.70 -21.00 -20.59
CA ILE A 174 2.47 -20.88 -19.14
C ILE A 174 2.90 -19.51 -18.63
N LEU A 175 3.99 -18.97 -19.18
CA LEU A 175 4.53 -17.69 -18.74
C LEU A 175 3.63 -16.51 -19.14
N THR A 176 2.92 -16.62 -20.27
CA THR A 176 1.97 -15.60 -20.74
C THR A 176 0.84 -15.35 -19.73
N PRO A 177 0.04 -16.35 -19.30
CA PRO A 177 -1.00 -16.14 -18.30
C PRO A 177 -0.43 -15.74 -16.93
N PHE A 178 0.79 -16.17 -16.59
CA PHE A 178 1.46 -15.77 -15.33
C PHE A 178 1.78 -14.28 -15.28
N TRP A 179 2.39 -13.73 -16.35
CA TRP A 179 2.69 -12.30 -16.38
C TRP A 179 1.42 -11.47 -16.56
N ALA A 180 0.46 -11.95 -17.34
CA ALA A 180 -0.83 -11.28 -17.52
C ALA A 180 -1.60 -11.17 -16.19
N SER A 181 -1.71 -12.25 -15.42
CA SER A 181 -2.38 -12.24 -14.12
C SER A 181 -1.67 -11.33 -13.10
N THR A 182 -0.33 -11.32 -13.09
CA THR A 182 0.49 -10.44 -12.25
C THR A 182 0.20 -8.96 -12.57
N ILE A 183 0.16 -8.61 -13.86
CA ILE A 183 -0.19 -7.26 -14.33
C ILE A 183 -1.61 -6.89 -13.91
N VAL A 184 -2.59 -7.79 -14.15
CA VAL A 184 -3.99 -7.56 -13.78
C VAL A 184 -4.14 -7.40 -12.27
N LEU A 185 -3.46 -8.22 -11.46
CA LEU A 185 -3.45 -8.13 -10.01
C LEU A 185 -2.92 -6.77 -9.56
N ASN A 186 -1.80 -6.32 -10.13
CA ASN A 186 -1.21 -5.03 -9.78
C ASN A 186 -2.11 -3.85 -10.17
N ILE A 187 -2.68 -3.86 -11.38
CA ILE A 187 -3.64 -2.84 -11.83
C ILE A 187 -4.85 -2.82 -10.88
N TYR A 188 -5.41 -3.98 -10.56
CA TYR A 188 -6.56 -4.10 -9.68
C TYR A 188 -6.23 -3.59 -8.27
N ALA A 189 -5.13 -4.05 -7.67
CA ALA A 189 -4.72 -3.66 -6.33
C ALA A 189 -4.47 -2.15 -6.26
N THR A 190 -3.72 -1.59 -7.21
CA THR A 190 -3.41 -0.16 -7.25
C THR A 190 -4.68 0.67 -7.45
N SER A 191 -5.57 0.27 -8.36
CA SER A 191 -6.84 0.97 -8.61
C SER A 191 -7.76 0.96 -7.40
N MET A 192 -7.89 -0.19 -6.71
CA MET A 192 -8.72 -0.30 -5.51
C MET A 192 -8.15 0.50 -4.34
N ILE A 193 -6.83 0.52 -4.18
CA ILE A 193 -6.19 1.38 -3.17
C ILE A 193 -6.51 2.85 -3.45
N ILE A 194 -6.32 3.32 -4.68
CA ILE A 194 -6.61 4.71 -5.07
C ILE A 194 -8.08 5.05 -4.84
N TYR A 195 -9.00 4.18 -5.26
CA TYR A 195 -10.44 4.38 -5.09
C TYR A 195 -10.82 4.50 -3.61
N ARG A 196 -10.28 3.63 -2.75
CA ARG A 196 -10.53 3.69 -1.30
C ARG A 196 -9.98 4.98 -0.71
N LEU A 197 -8.76 5.38 -1.09
CA LEU A 197 -8.15 6.62 -0.60
C LEU A 197 -8.96 7.85 -1.06
N TRP A 198 -9.41 7.88 -2.31
CA TRP A 198 -10.26 8.96 -2.82
C TRP A 198 -11.59 9.07 -2.07
N ARG A 199 -12.23 7.93 -1.76
CA ARG A 199 -13.44 7.92 -0.96
C ARG A 199 -13.20 8.46 0.45
N LEU A 200 -12.07 8.09 1.08
CA LEU A 200 -11.68 8.64 2.38
C LEU A 200 -11.35 10.15 2.30
N ASP A 201 -10.77 10.63 1.21
CA ASP A 201 -10.55 12.07 0.97
C ASP A 201 -11.88 12.86 0.92
N GLN A 202 -12.92 12.26 0.33
CA GLN A 202 -14.25 12.88 0.28
C GLN A 202 -14.95 12.89 1.64
N GLU A 203 -14.84 11.80 2.40
CA GLU A 203 -15.45 11.65 3.73
C GLU A 203 -14.73 12.47 4.81
N THR A 204 -13.48 12.90 4.58
CA THR A 204 -12.71 13.71 5.53
C THR A 204 -12.97 15.21 5.36
N THR A 205 -13.40 15.88 6.43
CA THR A 205 -13.70 17.32 6.43
C THR A 205 -12.47 18.20 6.70
N PHE A 206 -11.42 17.64 7.30
CA PHE A 206 -10.21 18.36 7.67
C PHE A 206 -9.17 18.35 6.55
N GLY A 207 -8.79 19.54 6.05
CA GLY A 207 -7.81 19.70 4.97
C GLY A 207 -6.42 19.10 5.25
N ARG A 208 -6.06 18.87 6.52
CA ARG A 208 -4.79 18.26 6.94
C ARG A 208 -4.75 16.74 6.70
N SER A 209 -5.85 16.01 6.98
CA SER A 209 -5.98 14.57 6.72
C SER A 209 -5.99 14.26 5.22
N ARG A 210 -6.66 15.12 4.42
CA ARG A 210 -6.67 15.06 2.96
C ARG A 210 -5.28 15.09 2.32
N ARG A 211 -4.37 15.95 2.83
CA ARG A 211 -3.00 16.06 2.30
C ARG A 211 -2.20 14.76 2.53
N ALA A 212 -2.35 14.13 3.70
CA ALA A 212 -1.69 12.86 4.00
C ALA A 212 -2.21 11.73 3.10
N ILE A 213 -3.55 11.64 2.92
CA ILE A 213 -4.19 10.67 2.03
C ILE A 213 -3.71 10.84 0.59
N ARG A 214 -3.65 12.07 0.08
CA ARG A 214 -3.17 12.36 -1.28
C ARG A 214 -1.69 12.06 -1.46
N PHE A 215 -0.87 12.38 -0.46
CA PHE A 215 0.55 12.02 -0.46
C PHE A 215 0.71 10.50 -0.54
N ALA A 216 0.02 9.75 0.34
CA ALA A 216 0.04 8.29 0.30
C ALA A 216 -0.44 7.71 -1.04
N ALA A 217 -1.48 8.30 -1.65
CA ALA A 217 -1.98 7.89 -2.97
C ALA A 217 -0.93 8.08 -4.08
N SER A 218 -0.35 9.28 -4.22
CA SER A 218 0.69 9.56 -5.22
C SER A 218 1.90 8.65 -5.05
N LEU A 219 2.25 8.36 -3.80
CA LEU A 219 3.40 7.55 -3.43
C LEU A 219 3.24 6.07 -3.82
N ILE A 220 2.01 5.55 -3.67
CA ILE A 220 1.62 4.20 -4.11
C ILE A 220 1.51 4.14 -5.63
N ILE A 221 1.02 5.21 -6.27
CA ILE A 221 0.96 5.30 -7.74
C ILE A 221 2.38 5.24 -8.33
N GLU A 222 3.31 6.05 -7.81
CA GLU A 222 4.67 6.11 -8.35
C GLU A 222 5.39 4.77 -8.22
N SER A 223 5.31 4.14 -7.05
CA SER A 223 5.97 2.86 -6.80
C SER A 223 5.26 1.66 -7.46
N GLY A 224 3.93 1.68 -7.53
CA GLY A 224 3.13 0.71 -8.29
C GLY A 224 3.34 0.83 -9.80
N SER A 225 3.55 2.06 -10.31
CA SER A 225 3.81 2.31 -11.72
C SER A 225 5.14 1.73 -12.18
N LEU A 226 6.18 1.71 -11.34
CA LEU A 226 7.45 1.07 -11.65
C LEU A 226 7.29 -0.44 -11.84
N TYR A 227 6.60 -1.11 -10.91
CA TYR A 227 6.33 -2.55 -11.04
C TYR A 227 5.46 -2.83 -12.27
N LEU A 228 4.40 -2.04 -12.49
CA LEU A 228 3.52 -2.20 -13.63
C LEU A 228 4.23 -1.99 -14.97
N THR A 229 5.00 -0.91 -15.10
CA THR A 229 5.73 -0.57 -16.34
C THR A 229 6.72 -1.66 -16.70
N THR A 230 7.46 -2.17 -15.71
CA THR A 230 8.46 -3.21 -15.94
C THR A 230 7.81 -4.55 -16.26
N GLY A 231 6.70 -4.89 -15.59
CA GLY A 231 5.90 -6.07 -15.90
C GLY A 231 5.30 -6.03 -17.31
N ILE A 232 4.74 -4.88 -17.73
CA ILE A 232 4.22 -4.68 -19.09
C ILE A 232 5.36 -4.76 -20.12
N ALA A 233 6.49 -4.09 -19.87
CA ALA A 233 7.65 -4.18 -20.76
C ALA A 233 8.12 -5.63 -20.94
N HIS A 234 8.19 -6.38 -19.83
CA HIS A 234 8.53 -7.79 -19.84
C HIS A 234 7.49 -8.63 -20.57
N PHE A 235 6.20 -8.34 -20.42
CA PHE A 235 5.16 -9.04 -21.17
C PHE A 235 5.23 -8.76 -22.68
N VAL A 236 5.41 -7.49 -23.07
CA VAL A 236 5.42 -7.07 -24.48
C VAL A 236 6.64 -7.60 -25.22
N VAL A 237 7.81 -7.62 -24.58
CA VAL A 237 9.05 -8.01 -25.25
C VAL A 237 9.03 -9.47 -25.71
N TRP A 238 8.28 -10.34 -25.02
CA TRP A 238 8.10 -11.75 -25.39
C TRP A 238 7.38 -11.96 -26.73
N TRP A 239 6.64 -10.95 -27.19
CA TRP A 239 5.97 -10.94 -28.49
C TRP A 239 6.81 -10.30 -29.59
N THR A 240 8.00 -9.80 -29.25
CA THR A 240 8.90 -9.14 -30.21
C THR A 240 9.95 -10.15 -30.71
N PRO A 241 10.26 -10.21 -32.02
CA PRO A 241 11.27 -11.13 -32.57
C PRO A 241 12.73 -10.70 -32.27
N ASN A 242 12.97 -9.98 -31.17
CA ASN A 242 14.26 -9.42 -30.81
C ASN A 242 14.82 -10.06 -29.53
N ASN A 243 15.74 -11.00 -29.70
CA ASN A 243 16.39 -11.73 -28.60
C ASN A 243 17.17 -10.80 -27.65
N PHE A 244 17.75 -9.70 -28.17
CA PHE A 244 18.48 -8.74 -27.33
C PHE A 244 17.53 -8.03 -26.36
N ALA A 245 16.39 -7.55 -26.88
CA ALA A 245 15.39 -6.88 -26.06
C ALA A 245 14.83 -7.83 -24.98
N ILE A 246 14.52 -9.09 -25.35
CA ILE A 246 14.04 -10.10 -24.40
C ILE A 246 15.05 -10.29 -23.27
N ASN A 247 16.32 -10.47 -23.61
CA ASN A 247 17.38 -10.63 -22.60
C ASN A 247 17.49 -9.38 -21.71
N VAL A 248 17.61 -8.18 -22.27
CA VAL A 248 17.74 -6.94 -21.47
C VAL A 248 16.60 -6.80 -20.47
N VAL A 249 15.36 -6.81 -20.96
CA VAL A 249 14.17 -6.56 -20.13
C VAL A 249 14.00 -7.65 -19.08
N SER A 250 14.28 -8.91 -19.42
CA SER A 250 14.17 -10.02 -18.46
C SER A 250 15.19 -9.94 -17.34
N ASN A 251 16.42 -9.55 -17.66
CA ASN A 251 17.51 -9.48 -16.71
C ASN A 251 17.30 -8.31 -15.72
N ILE A 252 16.74 -7.18 -16.16
CA ILE A 252 16.46 -6.01 -15.30
C ILE A 252 15.15 -6.13 -14.51
N ASN A 253 14.22 -7.01 -14.91
CA ASN A 253 12.89 -7.09 -14.31
C ASN A 253 12.96 -7.39 -12.80
N ILE A 254 13.67 -8.45 -12.40
CA ILE A 254 13.80 -8.89 -11.00
C ILE A 254 14.30 -7.77 -10.06
N PRO A 255 15.45 -7.12 -10.33
CA PRO A 255 15.94 -6.06 -9.43
C PRO A 255 14.99 -4.85 -9.40
N VAL A 256 14.30 -4.52 -10.51
CA VAL A 256 13.34 -3.42 -10.53
C VAL A 256 12.09 -3.74 -9.70
N ILE A 257 11.58 -4.98 -9.76
CA ILE A 257 10.49 -5.45 -8.88
C ILE A 257 10.92 -5.31 -7.41
N GLY A 258 12.14 -5.73 -7.07
CA GLY A 258 12.71 -5.58 -5.74
C GLY A 258 12.83 -4.12 -5.29
N ILE A 259 13.30 -3.23 -6.17
CA ILE A 259 13.40 -1.78 -5.91
C ILE A 259 12.00 -1.20 -5.66
N ALA A 260 11.04 -1.48 -6.54
CA ALA A 260 9.67 -1.01 -6.39
C ALA A 260 9.11 -1.47 -5.03
N PHE A 261 9.26 -2.75 -4.69
CA PHE A 261 8.84 -3.29 -3.41
C PHE A 261 9.48 -2.59 -2.21
N ASN A 262 10.81 -2.39 -2.22
CA ASN A 262 11.52 -1.67 -1.16
C ASN A 262 11.01 -0.23 -1.01
N LEU A 263 10.79 0.47 -2.13
CA LEU A 263 10.24 1.83 -2.12
C LEU A 263 8.86 1.86 -1.46
N ILE A 264 7.95 0.94 -1.82
CA ILE A 264 6.61 0.86 -1.21
C ILE A 264 6.72 0.63 0.32
N LEU A 265 7.72 -0.10 0.81
CA LEU A 265 7.94 -0.33 2.24
C LEU A 265 8.51 0.88 2.97
N ILE A 266 9.59 1.48 2.45
CA ILE A 266 10.21 2.70 2.98
C ILE A 266 9.15 3.80 3.17
N ARG A 267 8.36 4.01 2.12
CA ARG A 267 7.34 5.05 2.03
C ARG A 267 6.21 4.84 3.04
N LEU A 268 5.81 3.59 3.26
CA LEU A 268 4.82 3.26 4.28
C LEU A 268 5.36 3.46 5.70
N ALA A 269 6.64 3.17 5.93
CA ALA A 269 7.28 3.40 7.22
C ALA A 269 7.38 4.90 7.52
N GLN A 270 7.83 5.70 6.54
CA GLN A 270 7.85 7.17 6.62
C GLN A 270 6.48 7.75 6.97
N HIS A 271 5.42 7.32 6.29
CA HIS A 271 4.07 7.81 6.58
C HIS A 271 3.63 7.51 8.02
N ARG A 272 3.94 6.31 8.53
CA ARG A 272 3.60 5.93 9.91
C ARG A 272 4.37 6.78 10.92
N ALA A 273 5.66 7.01 10.66
CA ALA A 273 6.49 7.86 11.49
C ALA A 273 5.96 9.31 11.54
N ASP A 274 5.58 9.85 10.38
CA ASP A 274 5.00 11.19 10.28
C ASP A 274 3.67 11.29 11.03
N GLU A 275 2.82 10.25 11.01
CA GLU A 275 1.58 10.18 11.81
C GLU A 275 1.87 10.13 13.31
N GLU A 276 2.82 9.31 13.75
CA GLU A 276 3.16 9.15 15.17
C GLU A 276 3.78 10.43 15.77
N HIS A 277 4.66 11.10 15.03
CA HIS A 277 5.19 12.41 15.44
C HIS A 277 4.10 13.48 15.54
N ARG A 278 3.06 13.38 14.69
CA ARG A 278 1.95 14.33 14.68
C ARG A 278 0.99 14.13 15.85
N ASP A 279 0.72 12.88 16.22
CA ASP A 279 -0.11 12.54 17.38
C ASP A 279 0.57 12.93 18.71
N GLN A 280 1.91 12.92 18.76
CA GLN A 280 2.67 13.38 19.94
C GLN A 280 2.83 14.91 20.01
N GLY A 281 2.73 15.61 18.87
CA GLY A 281 2.95 17.06 18.75
C GLY A 281 1.71 17.94 18.94
N GLU A 282 0.49 17.39 18.89
CA GLU A 282 -0.70 18.10 19.35
C GLU A 282 -0.93 17.76 20.83
N PRO A 283 -0.63 18.65 21.80
CA PRO A 283 -1.23 18.50 23.11
C PRO A 283 -2.72 18.49 22.85
N VAL A 284 -3.39 17.39 23.17
CA VAL A 284 -4.83 17.37 23.34
C VAL A 284 -5.07 18.42 24.41
N SER A 285 -5.31 19.65 23.96
CA SER A 285 -5.75 20.73 24.82
C SER A 285 -7.13 20.26 25.24
N ALA A 286 -7.16 19.50 26.33
CA ALA A 286 -8.33 19.35 27.15
C ALA A 286 -8.77 20.79 27.38
N MET A 287 -9.76 21.24 26.62
CA MET A 287 -10.54 22.39 26.97
C MET A 287 -11.32 21.95 28.21
N GLN A 288 -10.60 21.88 29.32
CA GLN A 288 -11.14 21.72 30.64
C GLN A 288 -11.83 23.06 30.88
N PHE A 289 -13.10 23.13 30.48
CA PHE A 289 -14.02 24.05 31.10
C PHE A 289 -14.01 23.69 32.57
N GLN A 290 -13.14 24.37 33.32
CA GLN A 290 -13.27 24.49 34.75
C GLN A 290 -14.58 25.24 34.93
N GLY A 291 -15.67 24.45 35.04
CA GLY A 291 -16.98 24.94 35.39
C GLY A 291 -16.79 25.70 36.68
N VAL A 292 -16.82 27.03 36.57
CA VAL A 292 -16.99 27.91 37.71
C VAL A 292 -18.23 27.40 38.42
N SER A 293 -18.03 26.87 39.62
CA SER A 293 -19.02 26.28 40.50
C SER A 293 -20.35 27.04 40.45
N THR A 294 -21.34 26.43 39.79
CA THR A 294 -22.75 26.85 39.72
C THR A 294 -23.47 26.68 41.06
N GLU A 295 -22.80 27.01 42.16
CA GLU A 295 -23.37 26.94 43.52
C GLU A 295 -23.47 28.35 44.13
N LYS A 296 -22.65 29.30 43.66
CA LYS A 296 -22.70 30.70 44.14
C LYS A 296 -23.71 31.56 43.38
N SER A 297 -24.08 31.18 42.16
CA SER A 297 -25.04 31.93 41.32
C SER A 297 -26.51 31.63 41.64
N ILE A 298 -26.80 30.46 42.22
CA ILE A 298 -28.16 30.05 42.59
C ILE A 298 -28.61 30.80 43.87
N ASN A 299 -27.72 30.95 44.85
CA ASN A 299 -28.03 31.67 46.10
C ASN A 299 -28.26 33.18 45.90
N ILE A 300 -27.70 33.79 44.85
CA ILE A 300 -27.92 35.22 44.56
C ILE A 300 -29.25 35.43 43.81
N LEU A 301 -29.65 34.50 42.94
CA LEU A 301 -30.94 34.57 42.23
C LEU A 301 -32.13 34.18 43.11
N GLU A 302 -31.93 33.31 44.11
CA GLU A 302 -32.98 32.93 45.06
C GLU A 302 -33.25 34.01 46.12
N ALA A 303 -32.22 34.77 46.52
CA ALA A 303 -32.38 35.94 47.39
C ALA A 303 -33.15 37.08 46.69
N ASP A 304 -32.92 37.30 45.39
CA ASP A 304 -33.55 38.40 44.65
C ASP A 304 -35.03 38.10 44.29
N ASN A 305 -35.36 36.83 44.04
CA ASN A 305 -36.76 36.42 43.82
C ASN A 305 -37.64 36.50 45.08
N ASN A 306 -37.07 36.33 46.28
CA ASN A 306 -37.84 36.39 47.52
C ASN A 306 -38.20 37.83 47.93
N VAL A 307 -37.37 38.81 47.55
CA VAL A 307 -37.66 40.25 47.72
C VAL A 307 -38.69 40.73 46.67
N ARG A 308 -38.64 40.19 45.46
CA ARG A 308 -39.59 40.56 44.39
C ARG A 308 -40.99 39.98 44.59
N SER A 309 -41.09 38.77 45.15
CA SER A 309 -42.38 38.14 45.44
C SER A 309 -43.17 38.88 46.52
N SER A 310 -42.50 39.30 47.60
CA SER A 310 -43.14 40.05 48.71
C SER A 310 -43.62 41.46 48.32
N THR A 311 -43.03 42.06 47.28
CA THR A 311 -43.49 43.36 46.76
C THR A 311 -44.73 43.23 45.86
N VAL A 312 -44.88 42.12 45.14
CA VAL A 312 -46.03 41.87 44.24
C VAL A 312 -47.29 41.46 45.01
N THR A 313 -47.16 40.72 46.13
CA THR A 313 -48.32 40.31 46.95
C THR A 313 -48.96 41.48 47.70
N ASN A 314 -48.21 42.53 48.03
CA ASN A 314 -48.74 43.73 48.69
C ASN A 314 -49.44 44.69 47.70
N ALA A 315 -49.03 44.70 46.43
CA ALA A 315 -49.66 45.51 45.38
C ALA A 315 -50.98 44.91 44.86
N THR A 316 -51.11 43.58 44.82
CA THR A 316 -52.37 42.92 44.43
C THR A 316 -53.44 43.01 45.50
N ARG A 317 -53.06 43.02 46.80
CA ARG A 317 -54.00 43.14 47.91
C ARG A 317 -54.66 44.53 48.00
N THR A 318 -53.93 45.60 47.69
CA THR A 318 -54.45 46.98 47.65
C THR A 318 -55.34 47.26 46.43
N ALA A 319 -55.09 46.61 45.28
CA ALA A 319 -55.96 46.71 44.10
C ALA A 319 -57.30 45.99 44.27
N GLN A 320 -57.32 44.89 45.04
CA GLN A 320 -58.53 44.07 45.25
C GLN A 320 -59.50 44.71 46.25
N ASP A 321 -58.99 45.41 47.28
CA ASP A 321 -59.82 46.15 48.24
C ASP A 321 -60.47 47.41 47.63
N THR A 322 -59.81 48.04 46.64
CA THR A 322 -60.37 49.20 45.92
C THR A 322 -61.52 48.79 44.97
N PHE A 323 -61.48 47.58 44.41
CA PHE A 323 -62.49 47.09 43.47
C PHE A 323 -63.80 46.63 44.15
N ILE A 324 -63.72 46.17 45.41
CA ILE A 324 -64.90 45.74 46.18
C ILE A 324 -65.71 46.95 46.69
N ILE A 325 -65.04 48.05 47.07
CA ILE A 325 -65.71 49.29 47.50
C ILE A 325 -66.45 49.96 46.32
N GLN A 326 -65.90 49.89 45.11
CA GLN A 326 -66.52 50.49 43.92
C GLN A 326 -67.74 49.70 43.38
N ARG A 327 -67.80 48.38 43.59
CA ARG A 327 -68.97 47.56 43.20
C ARG A 327 -70.17 47.73 44.14
N ALA A 328 -69.95 47.99 45.43
CA ALA A 328 -71.03 48.22 46.39
C ALA A 328 -71.76 49.57 46.17
N SER A 329 -71.06 50.60 45.68
CA SER A 329 -71.65 51.92 45.41
C SER A 329 -72.51 51.96 44.13
N ILE A 330 -72.29 51.05 43.17
CA ILE A 330 -73.04 51.01 41.90
C ILE A 330 -74.36 50.24 42.05
N SER A 331 -74.44 49.27 42.96
CA SER A 331 -75.66 48.48 43.21
C SER A 331 -76.78 49.25 43.95
N TYR A 332 -76.47 50.38 44.59
CA TYR A 332 -77.46 51.23 45.28
C TYR A 332 -78.14 52.29 44.38
N SER A 333 -77.63 52.54 43.16
CA SER A 333 -78.18 53.57 42.25
C SER A 333 -79.22 53.06 41.23
N LEU A 334 -79.42 51.75 41.11
CA LEU A 334 -80.33 51.13 40.12
C LEU A 334 -81.66 50.62 40.73
N ARG A 335 -82.01 51.05 41.94
CA ARG A 335 -83.27 50.67 42.59
C ARG A 335 -83.91 51.85 43.31
N ARG A 336 -84.34 52.87 42.56
CA ARG A 336 -85.42 53.78 42.97
C ARG A 336 -86.29 54.24 41.78
N PRO A 337 -87.59 54.50 42.03
CA PRO A 337 -88.66 54.50 41.03
C PRO A 337 -89.15 55.92 40.68
N GLU A 338 -89.58 56.12 39.45
CA GLU A 338 -90.35 57.28 38.96
C GLU A 338 -91.17 56.76 37.75
N VAL A 339 -92.48 56.91 37.58
CA VAL A 339 -93.63 57.50 38.29
C VAL A 339 -94.84 56.67 37.86
#